data_AF-A0A3B8PXU1-F1
#
_entry.id   AF-A0A3B8PXU1-F1
#
_cell.length_a   1.000
_cell.length_b   1.000
_cell.length_c   1.000
_cell.angle_alpha   90.00
_cell.angle_beta   90.00
_cell.angle_gamma   90.00
#
_symmetry.space_group_name_H-M   'P 1'
#
loop_
_entity.id
_entity.type
_entity.pdbx_description
1 polymer ?
#
loop_
_entity_poly.entity_id
_entity_poly.type
_entity_poly.pdbx_seq_one_letter_code
_entity_poly.pdbx_strand_id
1 'polypeptide(L)'
;MGLLVASPHVTCVPDGLQVSGYAARGAYYSASADLHLDVEVISPTGGLLALVPTPFSPNPIPHRNRRPSNATYAAQIPGGFPAGSRVRVTVHPASLEKCLATASPAS
;
A
#
# COMPACT_ATOMS: atom_id res chain seq x y z
N MET A 1 -13.20 -7.81 -0.26
CA MET A 1 -12.23 -8.10 0.82
C MET A 1 -11.47 -9.35 0.40
N GLY A 2 -10.40 -9.37 -0.39
CA GLY A 2 -9.33 -8.40 -0.61
C GLY A 2 -7.98 -9.06 -0.32
N LEU A 3 -6.90 -8.53 -0.90
CA LEU A 3 -5.49 -8.88 -0.62
C LEU A 3 -5.20 -8.94 0.90
N LEU A 4 -4.33 -9.85 1.34
CA LEU A 4 -3.81 -9.87 2.70
C LEU A 4 -2.46 -9.14 2.71
N VAL A 5 -2.36 -8.01 3.40
CA VAL A 5 -1.05 -7.36 3.60
C VAL A 5 -0.33 -8.10 4.71
N ALA A 6 0.75 -8.79 4.35
CA ALA A 6 1.60 -9.49 5.28
C ALA A 6 2.89 -8.68 5.50
N SER A 7 3.22 -8.49 6.78
CA SER A 7 4.53 -8.01 7.22
C SER A 7 4.95 -6.66 6.63
N PRO A 8 4.26 -5.55 6.97
CA PRO A 8 4.79 -4.22 6.69
C PRO A 8 6.10 -4.03 7.49
N HIS A 9 7.19 -3.85 6.77
CA HIS A 9 8.48 -3.48 7.31
C HIS A 9 8.65 -1.96 7.15
N VAL A 10 8.94 -1.27 8.25
CA VAL A 10 9.15 0.17 8.26
C VAL A 10 10.59 0.44 8.65
N THR A 11 11.31 1.15 7.80
CA THR A 11 12.68 1.59 8.03
C THR A 11 12.73 3.11 7.99
N CYS A 12 13.27 3.73 9.03
CA CYS A 12 13.57 5.16 9.00
C CYS A 12 14.80 5.40 8.13
N VAL A 13 14.69 6.31 7.18
CA VAL A 13 15.79 6.77 6.31
C VAL A 13 16.02 8.26 6.56
N PRO A 14 17.19 8.83 6.23
CA PRO A 14 17.51 10.23 6.54
C PRO A 14 16.44 11.24 6.09
N ASP A 15 15.79 10.98 4.95
CA ASP A 15 14.81 11.87 4.35
C ASP A 15 13.34 11.45 4.60
N GLY A 16 13.09 10.47 5.48
CA GLY A 16 11.74 10.05 5.86
C GLY A 16 11.58 8.57 6.19
N LEU A 17 10.58 7.93 5.59
CA LEU A 17 10.25 6.52 5.84
C LEU A 17 10.31 5.71 4.56
N GLN A 18 10.90 4.52 4.67
CA GLN A 18 10.74 3.46 3.69
C GLN A 18 9.82 2.39 4.26
N VAL A 19 8.73 2.10 3.57
CA VAL A 19 7.77 1.06 3.93
C VAL A 19 7.78 0.01 2.84
N SER A 20 8.01 -1.25 3.19
CA SER A 20 7.98 -2.36 2.24
C SER A 20 7.28 -3.57 2.83
N GLY A 21 6.88 -4.50 1.99
CA GLY A 21 6.26 -5.72 2.48
C GLY A 21 5.72 -6.59 1.37
N TYR A 22 4.87 -7.54 1.78
CA TYR A 22 4.24 -8.47 0.89
C TYR A 22 2.72 -8.34 0.93
N ALA A 23 2.15 -8.49 -0.24
CA ALA A 23 0.74 -8.58 -0.50
C ALA A 23 0.45 -10.03 -0.89
N ALA A 24 -0.22 -10.79 -0.04
CA ALA A 24 -0.64 -12.14 -0.34
C ALA A 24 -2.06 -12.14 -0.91
N ARG A 25 -2.35 -13.12 -1.75
CA ARG A 25 -3.70 -13.35 -2.25
C ARG A 25 -4.63 -13.72 -1.08
N GLY A 26 -5.58 -12.83 -0.77
CA GLY A 26 -6.60 -13.08 0.25
C GLY A 26 -7.85 -13.74 -0.31
N ALA A 27 -8.85 -13.95 0.56
CA ALA A 27 -10.17 -14.37 0.12
C ALA A 27 -10.69 -13.38 -0.94
N TYR A 28 -11.42 -13.85 -1.95
CA TYR A 28 -12.03 -13.02 -3.00
C TYR A 28 -11.08 -12.25 -3.95
N TYR A 29 -9.76 -12.48 -3.88
CA TYR A 29 -8.84 -11.96 -4.88
C TYR A 29 -8.91 -12.82 -6.16
N SER A 30 -9.53 -12.29 -7.21
CA SER A 30 -9.51 -12.89 -8.55
C SER A 30 -8.16 -12.63 -9.22
N ALA A 31 -7.67 -13.59 -10.00
CA ALA A 31 -6.47 -13.42 -10.82
C ALA A 31 -6.63 -12.40 -11.96
N SER A 32 -7.82 -11.84 -12.15
CA SER A 32 -8.15 -10.80 -13.13
C SER A 32 -8.51 -9.45 -12.49
N ALA A 33 -8.40 -9.32 -11.16
CA ALA A 33 -8.78 -8.10 -10.46
C ALA A 33 -7.56 -7.23 -10.15
N ASP A 34 -7.53 -6.02 -10.71
CA ASP A 34 -6.54 -5.02 -10.35
C ASP A 34 -6.92 -4.35 -9.03
N LEU A 35 -5.96 -4.27 -8.11
CA LEU A 35 -6.10 -3.53 -6.86
C LEU A 35 -5.04 -2.42 -6.78
N HIS A 36 -5.28 -1.41 -5.95
CA HIS A 36 -4.25 -0.47 -5.52
C HIS A 36 -4.03 -0.61 -4.02
N LEU A 37 -2.84 -0.20 -3.58
CA LEU A 37 -2.41 -0.24 -2.19
C LEU A 37 -1.98 1.17 -1.81
N ASP A 38 -2.52 1.70 -0.74
CA ASP A 38 -2.15 3.00 -0.20
C ASP A 38 -1.35 2.80 1.08
N VAL A 39 -0.23 3.50 1.19
CA VAL A 39 0.56 3.58 2.41
C VAL A 39 0.28 4.93 3.06
N GLU A 40 -0.28 4.88 4.28
CA GLU A 40 -0.70 6.04 5.03
C GLU A 40 0.17 6.18 6.28
N VAL A 41 0.54 7.42 6.62
CA VAL A 41 1.13 7.75 7.91
C VAL A 41 0.08 8.49 8.74
N ILE A 42 -0.24 7.95 9.90
CA ILE A 42 -1.25 8.47 10.82
C ILE A 42 -0.54 9.07 12.03
N SER A 43 -0.90 10.29 12.40
CA SER A 43 -0.38 10.98 13.58
C SER A 43 -0.75 10.25 14.87
N PRO A 44 -0.07 10.53 15.99
CA PRO A 44 -0.47 10.02 17.31
C PRO A 44 -1.91 10.41 17.69
N THR A 45 -2.41 11.53 17.16
CA THR A 45 -3.76 12.05 17.38
C THR A 45 -4.81 11.44 16.44
N GLY A 46 -4.39 10.56 15.51
CA GLY A 46 -5.26 9.86 14.56
C GLY A 46 -5.47 10.57 13.22
N GLY A 47 -4.84 11.72 12.98
CA GLY A 47 -4.92 12.46 11.72
C GLY A 47 -4.03 11.87 10.64
N LEU A 48 -4.45 11.92 9.37
CA LEU A 48 -3.63 11.52 8.24
C LEU A 48 -2.53 12.56 7.98
N LEU A 49 -1.26 12.16 8.06
CA LEU A 49 -0.09 12.99 7.81
C LEU A 49 0.41 12.86 6.37
N ALA A 50 0.37 11.66 5.82
CA ALA A 50 0.80 11.37 4.46
C ALA A 50 0.01 10.19 3.89
N LEU A 51 -0.25 10.22 2.59
CA LEU A 51 -0.84 9.12 1.83
C LEU A 51 -0.05 8.97 0.54
N VAL A 52 0.47 7.76 0.30
CA VAL A 52 1.25 7.42 -0.89
C VAL A 52 0.58 6.25 -1.60
N PRO A 53 -0.06 6.49 -2.75
CA PRO A 53 -0.53 5.42 -3.61
C PRO A 53 0.66 4.62 -4.10
N THR A 54 0.66 3.32 -3.81
CA THR A 54 1.83 2.46 -3.95
C THR A 54 1.50 1.28 -4.85
N PRO A 55 2.20 1.14 -6.00
CA PRO A 55 2.05 -0.03 -6.83
C PRO A 55 2.64 -1.26 -6.12
N PHE A 56 2.07 -2.43 -6.39
CA PHE A 56 2.64 -3.71 -5.99
C PHE A 56 2.74 -4.62 -7.20
N SER A 57 3.70 -5.56 -7.18
CA SER A 57 3.96 -6.44 -8.33
C SER A 57 4.24 -7.87 -7.89
N PRO A 58 3.66 -8.88 -8.57
CA PRO A 58 2.74 -8.76 -9.71
C PRO A 58 1.32 -8.29 -9.32
N ASN A 59 0.64 -7.57 -10.21
CA ASN A 59 -0.76 -7.17 -10.11
C ASN A 59 -1.43 -7.33 -11.49
N PRO A 60 -2.39 -8.27 -11.68
CA PRO A 60 -2.92 -9.14 -10.65
C PRO A 60 -1.94 -10.24 -10.19
N ILE A 61 -2.08 -10.70 -8.95
CA ILE A 61 -1.29 -11.80 -8.38
C ILE A 61 -1.67 -13.11 -9.11
N PRO A 62 -0.71 -13.81 -9.74
CA PRO A 62 -1.00 -14.96 -10.58
C PRO A 62 -1.46 -16.17 -9.77
N HIS A 63 -2.32 -17.00 -10.39
CA HIS A 63 -2.74 -18.28 -9.84
C HIS A 63 -1.60 -19.30 -9.99
N ARG A 64 -0.98 -19.74 -8.88
CA ARG A 64 0.04 -20.81 -8.94
C ARG A 64 -0.35 -21.95 -8.01
N ASN A 65 -0.61 -23.12 -8.58
CA ASN A 65 -1.20 -24.27 -7.86
C ASN A 65 -0.31 -24.91 -6.78
N ARG A 66 0.89 -24.37 -6.45
CA ARG A 66 1.83 -25.03 -5.52
C ARG A 66 2.71 -24.09 -4.69
N ARG A 67 2.54 -22.76 -4.75
CA ARG A 67 3.27 -21.80 -3.90
C ARG A 67 2.38 -20.62 -3.55
N PRO A 68 2.55 -20.00 -2.36
CA PRO A 68 1.96 -18.71 -2.09
C PRO A 68 2.42 -17.72 -3.17
N SER A 69 1.47 -17.23 -3.96
CA SER A 69 1.74 -16.12 -4.88
C SER A 69 1.64 -14.84 -4.05
N ASN A 70 2.78 -14.22 -3.80
CA ASN A 70 2.88 -12.94 -3.11
C ASN A 70 3.30 -11.88 -4.12
N ALA A 71 2.74 -10.68 -3.99
CA ALA A 71 3.29 -9.48 -4.58
C ALA A 71 4.12 -8.71 -3.57
N THR A 72 5.10 -7.96 -4.06
CA THR A 72 5.91 -7.06 -3.25
C THR A 72 5.46 -5.62 -3.48
N TYR A 73 5.60 -4.80 -2.44
CA TYR A 73 5.44 -3.36 -2.53
C TYR A 73 6.56 -2.66 -1.76
N ALA A 74 6.87 -1.44 -2.20
CA ALA A 74 7.77 -0.55 -1.51
C ALA A 74 7.32 0.89 -1.76
N ALA A 75 7.28 1.70 -0.71
CA ALA A 75 6.96 3.11 -0.74
C ALA A 75 8.06 3.89 -0.01
N GLN A 76 8.36 5.08 -0.54
CA GLN A 76 9.14 6.08 0.16
C GLN A 76 8.23 7.26 0.48
N ILE A 77 8.23 7.65 1.75
CA ILE A 77 7.40 8.73 2.26
C ILE A 77 8.35 9.81 2.79
N PRO A 78 8.55 10.91 2.04
CA PRO A 78 9.46 11.96 2.45
C PRO A 78 8.90 12.72 3.65
N GLY A 79 9.79 13.22 4.51
CA GLY A 79 9.46 14.14 5.59
C GLY A 79 9.74 13.63 7.00
N GLY A 80 9.63 14.53 7.98
CA GLY A 80 9.75 14.20 9.39
C GLY A 80 8.40 13.88 10.01
N PHE A 81 8.26 12.69 10.59
CA PHE A 81 7.03 12.28 11.26
C PHE A 81 7.19 12.37 12.79
N PRO A 82 6.20 12.93 13.51
CA PRO A 82 6.23 12.98 14.98
C PRO A 82 6.37 11.59 15.60
N ALA A 83 7.06 11.52 16.74
CA ALA A 83 7.14 10.28 17.52
C ALA A 83 5.74 9.77 17.89
N GLY A 84 5.53 8.46 17.77
CA GLY A 84 4.23 7.82 17.99
C GLY A 84 3.32 7.78 16.75
N SER A 85 3.76 8.32 15.62
CA SER A 85 3.06 8.12 14.34
C SER A 85 3.04 6.64 13.95
N ARG A 86 2.02 6.22 13.22
CA ARG A 86 1.80 4.83 12.80
C ARG A 86 1.67 4.75 11.30
N VAL A 87 2.19 3.67 10.71
CA VAL A 87 1.99 3.36 9.30
C VAL A 87 0.77 2.44 9.18
N ARG A 88 -0.15 2.77 8.27
CA ARG A 88 -1.28 1.92 7.88
C ARG A 88 -1.15 1.60 6.39
N VAL A 89 -1.36 0.35 6.04
CA VAL A 89 -1.36 -0.10 4.64
C VAL A 89 -2.76 -0.59 4.31
N THR A 90 -3.40 0.06 3.34
CA THR A 90 -4.78 -0.21 2.96
C THR A 90 -4.84 -0.66 1.52
N VAL A 91 -5.65 -1.68 1.22
CA VAL A 91 -5.82 -2.19 -0.14
C VAL A 91 -7.23 -1.95 -0.62
N HIS A 92 -7.36 -1.47 -1.84
CA HIS A 92 -8.63 -1.08 -2.44
C HIS A 92 -8.77 -1.68 -3.85
N PRO A 93 -10.00 -1.98 -4.31
CA PRO A 93 -10.26 -2.21 -5.73
C PRO A 93 -9.71 -1.05 -6.55
N ALA A 94 -8.97 -1.34 -7.63
CA ALA A 94 -8.63 -0.31 -8.60
C ALA A 94 -9.93 0.13 -9.28
N SER A 95 -10.48 1.26 -8.81
CA SER A 95 -11.55 1.96 -9.51
C SER A 95 -10.90 3.08 -10.31
N LEU A 96 -11.18 3.12 -11.61
CA LEU A 96 -10.77 4.19 -12.51
C LEU A 96 -11.12 5.58 -11.95
N GLU A 97 -12.28 5.72 -11.30
CA GLU A 97 -12.73 6.98 -10.69
C GLU A 97 -11.81 7.44 -9.55
N LYS A 98 -11.28 6.51 -8.74
CA LYS A 98 -10.34 6.84 -7.66
C LYS A 98 -8.97 7.18 -8.20
N CYS A 99 -8.47 6.45 -9.19
CA CYS A 99 -7.18 6.75 -9.83
C CYS A 99 -7.15 8.13 -10.50
N LEU A 100 -8.27 8.55 -11.09
CA LEU A 100 -8.39 9.88 -11.69
C LEU A 100 -8.49 11.00 -10.64
N ALA A 101 -9.09 10.71 -9.47
CA ALA A 101 -9.18 11.67 -8.37
C ALA A 101 -7.83 11.92 -7.67
N THR A 102 -6.96 10.91 -7.55
CA THR A 102 -5.59 11.08 -7.01
C THR A 102 -4.59 11.67 -8.01
N ALA A 103 -4.91 11.65 -9.31
CA ALA A 103 -4.07 12.22 -10.36
C ALA A 103 -4.32 13.72 -10.62
N SER A 104 -5.25 14.35 -9.90
CA SER A 104 -5.51 15.78 -10.04
C SER A 104 -4.44 16.58 -9.30
N PRO A 105 -3.55 17.32 -9.98
CA PRO A 105 -2.74 18.32 -9.31
C PRO A 105 -3.70 19.39 -8.77
N ALA A 106 -3.57 19.70 -7.48
CA ALA A 106 -4.15 20.92 -6.93
C ALA A 106 -3.70 22.09 -7.83
N SER A 107 -4.67 22.76 -8.47
CA SER A 107 -4.47 24.04 -9.13
C SER A 107 -4.46 25.16 -8.11
#